data_AF-A0A7L9VVG1-F1
#
_entry.id   AF-A0A7L9VVG1-F1
#
_cell.length_a   1.000
_cell.length_b   1.000
_cell.length_c   1.000
_cell.angle_alpha   90.00
_cell.angle_beta   90.00
_cell.angle_gamma   90.00
#
_symmetry.space_group_name_H-M   'P 1'
#
loop_
_entity.id
_entity.type
_entity.pdbx_description
1 polymer ?
#
loop_
_entity_poly.entity_id
_entity_poly.type
_entity_poly.pdbx_seq_one_letter_code
_entity_poly.pdbx_strand_id
1 'polypeptide(L)'
;MERFKPHDLMEKLKNSGVKYTEKDVVLVAKNYNGKFLWLEKGNESSGLKHIEKQHQKDFGANTNVKDLLMKILPLKPLKHFSRKKGKKLADIYLYKKNSKLYLVAYGDNGYIVSFYPYEKG
;
A
#
# COMPACT_ATOMS: atom_id res chain seq x y z
N MET A 1 16.20 -3.48 11.92
CA MET A 1 14.73 -3.67 11.75
C MET A 1 13.99 -2.41 11.29
N GLU A 2 14.68 -1.27 11.07
CA GLU A 2 14.05 0.05 10.85
C GLU A 2 13.60 0.35 9.42
N ARG A 3 14.06 -0.41 8.42
CA ARG A 3 13.89 -0.06 7.00
C ARG A 3 12.43 0.17 6.56
N PHE A 4 11.49 -0.63 7.07
CA PHE A 4 10.07 -0.51 6.74
C PHE A 4 9.28 0.28 7.79
N LYS A 5 9.89 0.53 8.96
CA LYS A 5 9.27 1.22 10.08
C LYS A 5 10.22 2.28 10.64
N PRO A 6 10.55 3.33 9.86
CA PRO A 6 11.32 4.46 10.37
C PRO A 6 10.64 5.06 11.60
N HIS A 7 11.43 5.42 12.60
CA HIS A 7 10.92 5.91 13.89
C HIS A 7 10.02 7.14 13.73
N ASP A 8 10.46 8.12 12.94
CA ASP A 8 9.73 9.36 12.65
C ASP A 8 8.35 9.11 12.02
N LEU A 9 8.27 8.13 11.12
CA LEU A 9 7.02 7.75 10.46
C LEU A 9 6.10 6.94 11.37
N MET A 10 6.65 6.11 12.26
CA MET A 10 5.88 5.40 13.28
C MET A 10 5.31 6.36 14.33
N GLU A 11 6.08 7.36 14.77
CA GLU A 11 5.57 8.43 15.64
C GLU A 11 4.46 9.22 14.95
N LYS A 12 4.61 9.49 13.66
CA LYS A 12 3.55 10.14 12.89
C LYS A 12 2.26 9.31 12.86
N LEU A 13 2.35 7.98 12.73
CA LEU A 13 1.18 7.08 12.81
C LEU A 13 0.55 7.10 14.21
N LYS A 14 1.36 7.07 15.26
CA LYS A 14 0.91 7.16 16.65
C LYS A 14 0.14 8.46 16.91
N ASN A 15 0.63 9.56 16.35
CA ASN A 15 0.04 10.88 16.52
C ASN A 15 -1.10 11.18 15.52
N SER A 16 -1.41 10.29 14.57
CA SER A 16 -2.42 10.58 13.54
C SER A 16 -3.86 10.33 13.99
N GLY A 17 -4.08 9.75 15.17
CA GLY A 17 -5.41 9.45 15.72
C GLY A 17 -6.18 8.34 15.00
N VAL A 18 -5.56 7.65 14.04
CA VAL A 18 -6.17 6.52 13.34
C VAL A 18 -6.12 5.28 14.24
N LYS A 19 -7.13 4.42 14.14
CA LYS A 19 -7.10 3.13 14.84
C LYS A 19 -6.17 2.18 14.09
N TYR A 20 -5.14 1.68 14.77
CA TYR A 20 -4.20 0.69 14.27
C TYR A 20 -3.69 -0.17 15.43
N THR A 21 -3.09 -1.32 15.11
CA THR A 21 -2.42 -2.21 16.06
C THR A 21 -0.92 -2.17 15.79
N GLU A 22 -0.13 -1.54 16.65
CA GLU A 22 1.29 -1.27 16.43
C GLU A 22 2.12 -2.52 16.06
N LYS A 23 1.88 -3.64 16.75
CA LYS A 23 2.54 -4.93 16.47
C LYS A 23 2.21 -5.52 15.10
N ASP A 24 1.12 -5.07 14.49
CA ASP A 24 0.67 -5.54 13.19
C ASP A 24 1.10 -4.61 12.06
N VAL A 25 1.63 -3.43 12.36
CA VAL A 25 2.24 -2.56 11.35
C VAL A 25 3.49 -3.23 10.81
N VAL A 26 3.53 -3.37 9.49
CA VAL A 26 4.64 -4.01 8.76
C VAL A 26 5.39 -3.05 7.84
N LEU A 27 4.76 -1.92 7.46
CA LEU A 27 5.36 -0.88 6.63
C LEU A 27 4.67 0.46 6.86
N VAL A 28 5.45 1.54 6.94
CA VAL A 28 4.99 2.94 6.84
C VAL A 28 5.81 3.67 5.79
N ALA A 29 5.19 4.56 5.02
CA ALA A 29 5.81 5.24 3.90
C ALA A 29 5.11 6.56 3.56
N LYS A 30 5.75 7.37 2.72
CA LYS A 30 5.11 8.50 2.04
C LYS A 30 5.00 8.20 0.55
N ASN A 31 3.90 8.61 -0.07
CA ASN A 31 3.79 8.57 -1.52
C ASN A 31 4.42 9.81 -2.19
N TYR A 32 4.36 9.89 -3.52
CA TYR A 32 4.85 11.02 -4.32
C TYR A 32 4.33 12.39 -3.84
N ASN A 33 3.08 12.48 -3.37
CA ASN A 33 2.49 13.72 -2.87
C ASN A 33 2.82 13.99 -1.39
N GLY A 34 3.70 13.20 -0.77
CA GLY A 34 4.00 13.29 0.66
C GLY A 34 2.91 12.76 1.58
N LYS A 35 1.83 12.16 1.04
CA LYS A 35 0.76 11.56 1.84
C LYS A 35 1.33 10.37 2.60
N PHE A 36 1.06 10.36 3.91
CA PHE A 36 1.44 9.27 4.79
C PHE A 36 0.57 8.04 4.53
N LEU A 37 1.20 6.90 4.33
CA LEU A 37 0.58 5.61 4.07
C LEU A 37 1.17 4.54 4.99
N TRP A 38 0.36 3.55 5.34
CA TRP A 38 0.77 2.48 6.25
C TRP A 38 0.09 1.16 5.89
N LEU A 39 0.76 0.06 6.21
CA LEU A 39 0.33 -1.30 5.94
C LEU A 39 0.44 -2.13 7.22
N GLU A 40 -0.62 -2.86 7.52
CA GLU A 40 -0.64 -3.89 8.56
C GLU A 40 -0.56 -5.30 7.95
N LYS A 41 -0.33 -6.29 8.82
CA LYS A 41 -0.54 -7.72 8.50
C LYS A 41 -1.92 -7.93 7.88
N GLY A 42 -2.94 -7.28 8.44
CA GLY A 42 -4.30 -7.31 7.90
C GLY A 42 -4.95 -8.70 7.98
N ASN A 43 -5.90 -8.95 7.08
CA ASN A 43 -6.70 -10.17 7.03
C ASN A 43 -6.93 -10.60 5.57
N GLU A 44 -7.88 -11.51 5.34
CA GLU A 44 -8.22 -12.04 4.00
C GLU A 44 -8.72 -10.98 3.02
N SER A 45 -9.24 -9.85 3.52
CA SER A 45 -9.89 -8.80 2.73
C SER A 45 -9.08 -7.51 2.63
N SER A 46 -8.03 -7.31 3.43
CA SER A 46 -7.17 -6.12 3.34
C SER A 46 -5.81 -6.34 4.00
N GLY A 47 -4.81 -5.54 3.60
CA GLY A 47 -3.47 -5.53 4.19
C GLY A 47 -2.54 -6.58 3.59
N LEU A 48 -1.41 -6.84 4.24
CA LEU A 48 -0.35 -7.68 3.67
C LEU A 48 -0.84 -9.11 3.39
N LYS A 49 -1.63 -9.70 4.30
CA LYS A 49 -2.16 -11.06 4.13
C LYS A 49 -3.06 -11.18 2.90
N HIS A 50 -3.89 -10.18 2.64
CA HIS A 50 -4.72 -10.13 1.44
C HIS A 50 -3.86 -10.08 0.19
N ILE A 51 -2.86 -9.19 0.17
CA ILE A 51 -1.93 -9.05 -0.97
C ILE A 51 -1.18 -10.36 -1.25
N GLU A 52 -0.61 -10.98 -0.22
CA GLU A 52 0.14 -12.22 -0.38
C GLU A 52 -0.76 -13.39 -0.79
N LYS A 53 -1.96 -13.51 -0.22
CA LYS A 53 -2.83 -14.64 -0.54
C LYS A 53 -3.47 -14.53 -1.93
N GLN A 54 -3.89 -13.32 -2.32
CA GLN A 54 -4.65 -13.12 -3.57
C GLN A 54 -3.75 -12.79 -4.75
N HIS A 55 -2.61 -12.13 -4.53
CA HIS A 55 -1.82 -11.51 -5.59
C HIS A 55 -0.35 -11.92 -5.64
N GLN A 56 0.16 -12.72 -4.71
CA GLN A 56 1.59 -13.08 -4.69
C GLN A 56 2.06 -13.71 -6.01
N LYS A 57 1.22 -14.54 -6.62
CA LYS A 57 1.52 -15.21 -7.90
C LYS A 57 1.67 -14.21 -9.05
N ASP A 58 0.97 -13.08 -8.99
CA ASP A 58 0.95 -12.06 -10.04
C ASP A 58 2.29 -11.28 -10.09
N PHE A 59 2.96 -11.12 -8.96
CA PHE A 59 4.23 -10.36 -8.87
C PHE A 59 5.41 -11.04 -9.57
N GLY A 60 5.34 -12.36 -9.72
CA GLY A 60 6.47 -13.20 -10.11
C GLY A 60 7.19 -13.79 -8.90
N ALA A 61 7.84 -14.95 -9.12
CA ALA A 61 8.50 -15.72 -8.08
C ALA A 61 9.50 -14.87 -7.26
N ASN A 62 9.53 -15.11 -5.95
CA ASN A 62 10.45 -14.46 -5.01
C ASN A 62 10.29 -12.93 -4.84
N THR A 63 9.21 -12.33 -5.33
CA THR A 63 8.98 -10.89 -5.11
C THR A 63 8.70 -10.59 -3.65
N ASN A 64 9.52 -9.73 -3.04
CA ASN A 64 9.22 -9.12 -1.75
C ASN A 64 8.26 -7.93 -1.95
N VAL A 65 7.00 -8.13 -1.58
CA VAL A 65 5.90 -7.15 -1.74
C VAL A 65 6.22 -5.82 -1.07
N LYS A 66 6.73 -5.85 0.17
CA LYS A 66 7.04 -4.63 0.94
C LYS A 66 8.16 -3.82 0.28
N ASP A 67 9.20 -4.50 -0.19
CA ASP A 67 10.31 -3.86 -0.91
C ASP A 67 9.87 -3.19 -2.19
N LEU A 68 9.03 -3.89 -2.96
CA LEU A 68 8.51 -3.36 -4.21
C LEU A 68 7.58 -2.17 -3.96
N LEU A 69 6.71 -2.26 -2.95
CA LEU A 69 5.81 -1.18 -2.57
C LEU A 69 6.58 0.09 -2.17
N MET A 70 7.65 -0.02 -1.36
CA MET A 70 8.52 1.13 -1.03
C MET A 70 9.19 1.76 -2.26
N LYS A 71 9.43 1.00 -3.32
CA LYS A 71 9.98 1.52 -4.58
C LYS A 71 8.90 2.15 -5.48
N ILE A 72 7.63 1.82 -5.27
CA ILE A 72 6.51 2.28 -6.11
C ILE A 72 5.86 3.54 -5.53
N LEU A 73 5.61 3.60 -4.22
CA LEU A 73 4.91 4.71 -3.59
C LEU A 73 5.53 6.10 -3.88
N PRO A 74 6.88 6.26 -3.95
CA PRO A 74 7.49 7.54 -4.29
C PRO A 74 7.33 7.94 -5.76
N LEU A 75 6.88 7.06 -6.65
CA LEU A 75 6.71 7.37 -8.07
C LEU A 75 5.43 8.18 -8.30
N LYS A 76 5.43 9.07 -9.29
CA LYS A 76 4.22 9.79 -9.69
C LYS A 76 3.17 8.80 -10.22
N PRO A 77 1.95 8.77 -9.67
CA PRO A 77 0.89 7.90 -10.20
C PRO A 77 0.50 8.35 -11.62
N LEU A 78 0.28 7.38 -12.50
CA LEU A 78 -0.21 7.61 -13.86
C LEU A 78 -1.70 7.95 -13.89
N LYS A 79 -2.48 7.30 -13.02
CA LYS A 79 -3.93 7.48 -12.92
C LYS A 79 -4.38 7.36 -11.48
N HIS A 80 -5.43 8.09 -11.15
CA HIS A 80 -6.18 7.98 -9.92
C HIS A 80 -7.62 7.61 -10.28
N PHE A 81 -8.10 6.52 -9.70
CA PHE A 81 -9.48 6.08 -9.80
C PHE A 81 -10.16 6.35 -8.46
N SER A 82 -10.87 7.48 -8.39
CA SER A 82 -11.66 7.84 -7.23
C SER A 82 -12.81 6.85 -7.06
N ARG A 83 -13.13 6.53 -5.82
CA ARG A 83 -14.36 5.80 -5.48
C ARG A 83 -15.60 6.53 -5.98
N LYS A 84 -16.64 5.78 -6.37
CA LYS A 84 -18.01 6.30 -6.45
C LYS A 84 -18.55 6.47 -5.02
N LYS A 85 -19.12 7.64 -4.72
CA LYS A 85 -19.74 8.00 -3.44
C LYS A 85 -20.71 6.89 -3.01
N GLY A 86 -20.48 6.27 -1.84
CA GLY A 86 -21.36 5.21 -1.28
C GLY A 86 -20.76 3.80 -1.20
N LYS A 87 -19.58 3.52 -1.79
CA LYS A 87 -18.86 2.24 -1.57
C LYS A 87 -17.61 2.45 -0.69
N LYS A 88 -17.48 1.64 0.37
CA LYS A 88 -16.44 1.70 1.42
C LYS A 88 -14.99 1.41 0.97
N LEU A 89 -14.69 1.30 -0.33
CA LEU A 89 -13.50 0.58 -0.80
C LEU A 89 -12.48 1.52 -1.42
N ALA A 90 -11.40 1.83 -0.69
CA ALA A 90 -10.12 2.45 -1.08
C ALA A 90 -9.99 3.17 -2.46
N ASP A 91 -9.31 4.33 -2.47
CA ASP A 91 -8.94 4.98 -3.73
C ASP A 91 -7.83 4.17 -4.38
N ILE A 92 -7.87 4.05 -5.70
CA ILE A 92 -6.93 3.21 -6.43
C ILE A 92 -6.02 4.10 -7.29
N TYR A 93 -4.72 3.86 -7.18
CA TYR A 93 -3.68 4.60 -7.87
C TYR A 93 -2.88 3.64 -8.74
N LEU A 94 -2.73 3.98 -10.02
CA LEU A 94 -1.94 3.21 -10.98
C LEU A 94 -0.54 3.79 -11.09
N TYR A 95 0.48 2.96 -10.92
CA TYR A 95 1.89 3.31 -11.04
C TYR A 95 2.54 2.51 -12.16
N LYS A 96 3.63 3.03 -12.70
CA LYS A 96 4.47 2.32 -13.67
C LYS A 96 5.90 2.21 -13.16
N LYS A 97 6.45 1.00 -13.18
CA LYS A 97 7.86 0.73 -12.87
C LYS A 97 8.39 -0.35 -13.81
N ASN A 98 9.51 -0.08 -14.48
CA ASN A 98 10.17 -1.01 -15.41
C ASN A 98 9.19 -1.62 -16.44
N SER A 99 8.40 -0.77 -17.10
CA SER A 99 7.35 -1.16 -18.06
C SER A 99 6.17 -1.97 -17.52
N LYS A 100 6.19 -2.37 -16.23
CA LYS A 100 5.05 -3.00 -15.55
C LYS A 100 4.16 -1.96 -14.88
N LEU A 101 2.86 -2.24 -14.85
CA LEU A 101 1.86 -1.43 -14.17
C LEU A 101 1.51 -2.07 -12.82
N TYR A 102 1.17 -1.23 -11.84
CA TYR A 102 0.79 -1.68 -10.51
C TYR A 102 -0.34 -0.83 -9.96
N LEU A 103 -1.34 -1.45 -9.35
CA LEU A 103 -2.39 -0.75 -8.62
C LEU A 103 -2.09 -0.79 -7.13
N VAL A 104 -2.18 0.37 -6.47
CA VAL A 104 -2.18 0.48 -5.00
C VAL A 104 -3.53 1.04 -4.58
N ALA A 105 -4.24 0.31 -3.74
CA ALA A 105 -5.50 0.73 -3.15
C ALA A 105 -5.27 1.15 -1.70
N TYR A 106 -5.61 2.39 -1.34
CA TYR A 106 -5.55 2.84 0.05
C TYR A 106 -6.74 3.72 0.46
N GLY A 107 -7.07 3.68 1.74
CA GLY A 107 -8.12 4.48 2.36
C GLY A 107 -7.71 5.94 2.58
N ASP A 108 -8.68 6.77 2.97
CA ASP A 108 -8.44 8.21 3.19
C ASP A 108 -7.46 8.43 4.35
N ASN A 109 -7.52 7.54 5.35
CA ASN A 109 -6.62 7.43 6.50
C ASN A 109 -5.22 6.90 6.17
N GLY A 110 -4.91 6.63 4.89
CA GLY A 110 -3.62 6.13 4.43
C GLY A 110 -3.41 4.62 4.60
N TYR A 111 -4.41 3.87 5.10
CA TYR A 111 -4.30 2.42 5.20
C TYR A 111 -4.25 1.77 3.82
N ILE A 112 -3.19 1.03 3.54
CA ILE A 112 -3.02 0.28 2.30
C ILE A 112 -3.85 -0.99 2.38
N VAL A 113 -4.88 -1.05 1.54
CA VAL A 113 -5.85 -2.15 1.48
C VAL A 113 -5.32 -3.27 0.58
N SER A 114 -4.82 -2.93 -0.60
CA SER A 114 -4.28 -3.90 -1.55
C SER A 114 -3.21 -3.27 -2.45
N PHE A 115 -2.40 -4.12 -3.05
CA PHE A 115 -1.33 -3.78 -3.97
C PHE A 115 -1.04 -4.98 -4.86
N TYR A 116 -1.06 -4.82 -6.18
CA TYR A 116 -0.80 -5.91 -7.13
C TYR A 116 -0.39 -5.40 -8.51
N PRO A 117 0.33 -6.21 -9.32
CA PRO A 117 0.60 -5.89 -10.72
C PRO A 117 -0.70 -5.81 -11.51
N TYR A 118 -0.82 -4.82 -12.36
CA TYR A 118 -1.95 -4.67 -13.25
C TYR A 118 -1.54 -5.11 -14.66
N GLU A 119 -2.01 -6.26 -15.08
CA GLU A 119 -1.95 -6.67 -16.47
C GLU A 119 -3.18 -6.09 -17.18
N LYS A 120 -2.97 -5.39 -18.29
CA LYS A 120 -4.08 -5.11 -19.20
C LYS A 120 -4.43 -6.45 -19.83
N GLY A 121 -5.62 -6.96 -19.52
CA GLY A 121 -6.28 -7.95 -20.37
C GLY A 121 -6.53 -7.39 -21.76
#